data_AF-A0A9D4IVB3-F1
#
_entry.id   AF-A0A9D4IVB3-F1
#
_cell.length_a   1.000
_cell.length_b   1.000
_cell.length_c   1.000
_cell.angle_alpha   90.00
_cell.angle_beta   90.00
_cell.angle_gamma   90.00
#
_symmetry.space_group_name_H-M   'P 1'
#
loop_
_entity.id
_entity.type
_entity.pdbx_description
1 polymer ?
#
loop_
_entity_poly.entity_id
_entity_poly.type
_entity_poly.pdbx_seq_one_letter_code
_entity_poly.pdbx_strand_id
1 'polypeptide(L)' 'MMYRIINNLVDINDKSVLIPAGVHTKGHAYCYIVPLTTVNAYQFSFFPTGIRLWNRLPEQVVTSTSIDVFKDMMGELYK' A
#
# COMPACT_ATOMS: atom_id res chain seq x y z
N MET A 1 2.75 -0.20 -8.58
CA MET A 1 1.30 -0.08 -8.84
C MET A 1 0.53 0.46 -7.66
N MET A 2 0.73 -0.03 -6.42
CA MET A 2 -0.02 0.41 -5.24
C MET A 2 -0.07 1.95 -5.06
N TYR A 3 1.08 2.62 -5.18
CA TYR A 3 1.15 4.10 -5.13
C TYR A 3 0.20 4.77 -6.12
N ARG A 4 0.12 4.26 -7.36
CA ARG A 4 -0.73 4.84 -8.40
C ARG A 4 -2.21 4.69 -8.08
N ILE A 5 -2.61 3.56 -7.51
CA ILE A 5 -4.00 3.28 -7.12
C ILE A 5 -4.42 4.25 -6.02
N ILE A 6 -3.62 4.31 -4.95
CA ILE A 6 -3.92 5.14 -3.77
C ILE A 6 -3.97 6.64 -4.12
N ASN A 7 -3.11 7.08 -5.04
CA ASN A 7 -3.07 8.47 -5.51
C ASN A 7 -3.99 8.73 -6.72
N ASN A 8 -4.93 7.84 -7.05
CA ASN A 8 -5.89 7.98 -8.14
C ASN A 8 -5.26 8.28 -9.52
N LEU A 9 -4.05 7.77 -9.76
CA LEU A 9 -3.34 7.88 -11.04
C LEU A 9 -3.76 6.79 -12.04
N VAL A 10 -4.66 5.89 -11.64
CA VAL A 10 -5.28 4.85 -12.48
C VAL A 10 -6.74 4.71 -12.04
N ASP A 11 -7.64 4.51 -13.01
CA ASP A 11 -9.06 4.29 -12.77
C ASP A 11 -9.32 2.84 -12.31
N ILE A 12 -9.23 2.61 -10.99
CA ILE A 12 -9.55 1.35 -10.33
C ILE A 12 -10.54 1.66 -9.20
N ASN A 13 -11.64 0.92 -9.13
CA ASN A 13 -12.54 0.98 -7.99
C ASN A 13 -11.92 0.26 -6.79
N ASP A 14 -11.16 1.00 -5.99
CA ASP A 14 -10.38 0.52 -4.85
C ASP A 14 -11.13 0.66 -3.51
N LYS A 15 -12.21 1.44 -3.47
CA LYS A 15 -12.96 1.79 -2.24
C LYS A 15 -13.51 0.60 -1.46
N SER A 16 -13.85 -0.50 -2.14
CA SER A 16 -14.35 -1.71 -1.49
C SER A 16 -13.24 -2.60 -0.92
N VAL A 17 -11.98 -2.36 -1.31
CA VAL A 17 -10.84 -3.22 -0.96
C VAL A 17 -9.84 -2.50 -0.06
N LEU A 18 -9.58 -1.21 -0.29
CA LEU A 18 -8.65 -0.39 0.49
C LEU A 18 -9.38 0.27 1.66
N ILE A 19 -9.49 -0.47 2.75
CA ILE A 19 -10.10 0.02 3.99
C ILE A 19 -8.99 0.61 4.87
N PRO A 20 -9.01 1.91 5.20
CA PRO A 20 -8.03 2.52 6.09
C PRO A 20 -8.07 1.84 7.46
N ALA A 21 -6.91 1.49 8.00
CA ALA A 21 -6.85 0.64 9.20
C ALA A 21 -7.05 1.39 10.53
N GLY A 22 -7.38 2.69 10.47
CA GLY A 22 -7.80 3.50 11.61
C GLY A 22 -6.62 4.03 12.44
N VAL A 23 -6.85 4.30 13.73
CA VAL A 23 -5.80 4.78 14.63
C VAL A 23 -4.89 3.61 15.01
N HIS A 24 -3.62 3.72 14.63
CA HIS A 24 -2.59 2.73 14.96
C HIS A 24 -1.67 3.22 16.06
N THR A 25 -1.27 2.32 16.96
CA THR A 25 -0.21 2.56 17.94
C THR A 25 1.19 2.30 17.38
N LYS A 26 1.29 1.64 16.20
CA LYS A 26 2.55 1.32 15.50
C LYS A 26 2.35 1.38 13.98
N GLY A 27 3.32 1.93 13.25
CA GLY A 27 3.26 2.14 11.79
C GLY A 27 2.86 3.57 11.41
N HIS A 28 2.67 3.82 10.11
CA HIS A 28 2.27 5.13 9.59
C HIS A 28 0.74 5.26 9.44
N ALA A 29 0.24 6.49 9.33
CA ALA A 29 -1.21 6.77 9.23
C ALA A 29 -1.89 6.22 7.96
N TYR A 30 -1.11 6.02 6.88
CA TYR A 30 -1.60 5.57 5.57
C TYR A 30 -1.68 4.04 5.40
N CYS A 31 -1.87 3.29 6.50
CA CYS A 31 -1.99 1.83 6.47
C CYS A 31 -3.42 1.40 6.11
N TYR A 32 -3.52 0.24 5.44
CA TYR A 32 -4.82 -0.39 5.11
C TYR A 32 -5.00 -1.74 5.80
N ILE A 33 -6.24 -2.15 6.01
CA ILE A 33 -6.56 -3.45 6.59
C ILE A 33 -6.23 -4.51 5.55
N VAL A 34 -5.45 -5.52 5.93
CA VAL A 34 -5.20 -6.68 5.06
C VAL A 34 -6.44 -7.57 5.11
N PRO A 35 -7.12 -7.84 3.97
CA PRO A 35 -8.28 -8.73 3.95
C PRO A 35 -7.90 -10.13 4.45
N LEU A 36 -8.68 -10.67 5.38
CA LEU A 36 -8.50 -12.03 5.89
C LEU A 36 -9.22 -13.02 4.96
N THR A 37 -8.48 -14.02 4.50
CA THR A 37 -9.03 -15.12 3.70
C THR A 37 -8.18 -16.36 3.94
N THR A 38 -8.77 -17.54 3.86
CA THR A 38 -8.09 -18.84 4.03
C THR A 38 -7.72 -19.48 2.70
N VAL A 39 -8.19 -18.93 1.58
CA VAL A 39 -7.96 -19.47 0.24
C VAL A 39 -6.71 -18.82 -0.36
N ASN A 40 -5.70 -19.63 -0.66
CA ASN A 40 -4.41 -19.16 -1.18
C ASN A 40 -4.54 -18.23 -2.40
N ALA A 41 -5.42 -18.57 -3.35
CA ALA A 41 -5.65 -17.74 -4.54
C ALA A 41 -6.04 -16.29 -4.18
N TYR A 42 -6.84 -16.10 -3.13
CA TYR A 42 -7.21 -14.77 -2.65
C TYR A 42 -6.11 -14.18 -1.76
N GLN A 43 -5.49 -14.97 -0.87
CA GLN A 43 -4.41 -14.50 0.01
C GLN A 43 -3.24 -13.91 -0.76
N PHE A 44 -2.86 -14.54 -1.88
CA PHE A 44 -1.72 -14.13 -2.72
C PHE A 44 -2.15 -13.30 -3.92
N SER A 45 -3.43 -12.92 -4.01
CA SER A 45 -3.90 -11.97 -5.01
C SER A 45 -3.26 -10.58 -4.81
N PHE A 46 -3.46 -9.72 -5.81
CA PHE A 46 -2.81 -8.42 -5.89
C PHE A 46 -3.01 -7.56 -4.63
N PHE A 47 -4.25 -7.41 -4.15
CA PHE A 47 -4.55 -6.48 -3.06
C PHE A 47 -4.00 -6.91 -1.69
N PRO A 48 -4.26 -8.13 -1.18
CA PRO A 48 -3.72 -8.50 0.13
C PRO A 48 -2.18 -8.49 0.15
N THR A 49 -1.54 -8.89 -0.95
CA THR A 49 -0.08 -8.83 -1.07
C THR A 49 0.43 -7.39 -1.17
N GLY A 50 -0.21 -6.57 -2.01
CA GLY A 50 0.13 -5.16 -2.18
C GLY A 50 -0.04 -4.34 -0.91
N ILE A 51 -1.14 -4.55 -0.17
CA ILE A 51 -1.39 -3.91 1.12
C ILE A 51 -0.33 -4.31 2.16
N ARG A 52 0.02 -5.60 2.24
CA ARG A 52 1.08 -6.05 3.16
C ARG A 52 2.42 -5.41 2.86
N LEU A 53 2.76 -5.24 1.58
CA LEU A 53 3.99 -4.56 1.19
C LEU A 53 3.91 -3.07 1.50
N TRP A 54 2.79 -2.43 1.17
CA TRP A 54 2.54 -1.01 1.42
C TRP A 54 2.66 -0.63 2.89
N ASN A 55 2.00 -1.38 3.78
CA ASN A 55 2.01 -1.12 5.22
C ASN A 55 3.39 -1.31 5.87
N ARG A 56 4.35 -1.94 5.16
CA ARG A 56 5.74 -2.10 5.63
C ARG A 56 6.64 -0.94 5.19
N LEU A 57 6.17 -0.08 4.29
CA LEU A 57 6.96 1.04 3.80
C LEU A 57 7.14 2.08 4.91
N PRO A 58 8.26 2.80 4.95
CA PRO A 58 8.41 3.95 5.83
C PRO A 58 7.43 5.06 5.44
N GLU A 59 7.00 5.84 6.43
CA GLU A 59 6.09 6.97 6.22
C GLU A 59 6.59 7.93 5.14
N GLN A 60 7.89 8.25 5.16
CA GLN A 60 8.54 9.15 4.22
C GLN A 60 8.35 8.73 2.76
N VAL A 61 8.39 7.42 2.49
CA VAL A 61 8.21 6.84 1.15
C VAL A 61 6.74 6.95 0.74
N VAL A 62 5.84 6.63 1.66
CA VAL A 62 4.39 6.63 1.42
C VAL A 62 3.85 8.05 1.19
N THR A 63 4.40 9.05 1.87
CA THR A 63 4.02 10.47 1.74
C THR A 63 4.68 11.19 0.57
N SER A 64 5.40 10.48 -0.29
CA SER A 64 6.07 11.08 -1.46
C SER A 64 5.07 11.76 -2.40
N THR A 65 5.43 12.98 -2.83
CA THR A 65 4.55 13.86 -3.62
C THR A 65 4.44 13.48 -5.09
N SER A 66 5.35 12.65 -5.59
CA SER A 66 5.34 12.18 -6.97
C SER A 66 5.79 10.74 -7.08
N ILE A 67 5.40 10.10 -8.19
CA ILE A 67 5.79 8.73 -8.48
C ILE A 67 7.29 8.57 -8.70
N ASP A 68 7.98 9.59 -9.21
CA ASP A 68 9.41 9.49 -9.50
C ASP A 68 10.21 9.55 -8.20
N VAL A 69 9.85 10.46 -7.29
CA VAL A 69 10.40 10.50 -5.92
C VAL A 69 10.14 9.18 -5.18
N PHE A 70 8.93 8.62 -5.31
CA PHE A 70 8.61 7.30 -4.74
C PHE A 70 9.56 6.20 -5.24
N LYS A 71 9.81 6.14 -6.57
CA LYS A 71 10.71 5.14 -7.16
C LYS A 71 12.14 5.30 -6.68
N ASP A 72 12.63 6.54 -6.63
CA ASP A 72 14.00 6.83 -6.19
C ASP A 72 14.19 6.40 -4.73
N MET A 73 13.25 6.76 -3.84
CA MET A 73 13.28 6.34 -2.44
C MET A 73 13.21 4.82 -2.26
N MET A 74 12.40 4.13 -3.07
CA MET A 74 12.35 2.67 -3.06
C MET A 74 13.67 2.06 -3.54
N GLY A 75 14.33 2.67 -4.53
CA GLY A 75 15.64 2.24 -5.01
C GLY A 75 16.71 2.32 -3.90
N GLU A 76 16.72 3.41 -3.14
CA GLU A 76 17.65 3.58 -2.01
C GLU A 76 17.39 2.58 -0.86
N LEU A 77 16.12 2.26 -0.57
CA LEU A 77 15.75 1.40 0.56
C LEU A 77 16.11 -0.08 0.37
N TYR A 78 16.27 -0.53 -0.88
CA TYR A 78 16.57 -1.93 -1.23
C TYR A 78 17.94 -2.11 -1.91
N LYS A 79 18.87 -1.16 -1.72
CA LYS A 79 20.30 -1.36 -2.05
C LYS A 79 20.92 -2.43 -1.14
#